data_AF-A0A7Y3CSC6-F1
#
_entry.id   AF-A0A7Y3CSC6-F1
#
_cell.length_a   1.000
_cell.length_b   1.000
_cell.length_c   1.000
_cell.angle_alpha   90.00
_cell.angle_beta   90.00
_cell.angle_gamma   90.00
#
_symmetry.space_group_name_H-M   'P 1'
#
loop_
_entity.id
_entity.type
_entity.pdbx_description
1 polymer ?
#
loop_
_entity_poly.entity_id
_entity_poly.type
_entity_poly.pdbx_seq_one_letter_code
_entity_poly.pdbx_strand_id
1 'polypeptide(L)'
;MKPIRLFAWLVLVTLVTAACGSGTANTTVTSSTSTTTTSSTSTTSTIPPSTSTTPPPVTQDVEVFFATGDGSNCAEVTGFTRSVAADLDPLTTALDLLVLGPNAEEISSGAGSFFSAETDGAIRHVRTSEDELVVDFRDVRVALSNASTSCGSESLLAQLNGTVFQFDSIERVRYELEGSCDQFFNWLQRECVEYTRLGPEPADLSTNERALGSGCTPDSDVLGDGRWFGFVVEAEQAGVGFDLACWFEGSA
;
A
#
# COMPACT_ATOMS: atom_id res chain seq x y z
N MET A 1 -43.77 12.21 29.01
CA MET A 1 -44.08 12.83 27.70
C MET A 1 -43.90 14.34 27.82
N LYS A 2 -42.85 14.89 27.20
CA LYS A 2 -42.49 16.32 27.21
C LYS A 2 -41.77 16.62 25.88
N PRO A 3 -42.00 17.79 25.23
CA PRO A 3 -41.92 17.89 23.79
C PRO A 3 -40.54 18.27 23.21
N ILE A 4 -40.39 17.78 21.98
CA ILE A 4 -39.46 18.08 20.90
C ILE A 4 -39.08 19.57 20.80
N ARG A 5 -37.78 19.84 20.60
CA ARG A 5 -37.29 21.06 19.93
C ARG A 5 -36.32 20.69 18.82
N LEU A 6 -36.84 20.75 17.59
CA LEU A 6 -36.06 20.86 16.36
C LEU A 6 -35.25 22.16 16.40
N PHE A 7 -33.93 22.06 16.26
CA PHE A 7 -33.10 23.19 15.85
C PHE A 7 -32.61 22.91 14.43
N ALA A 8 -33.27 23.55 13.47
CA ALA A 8 -32.80 23.67 12.10
C ALA A 8 -31.64 24.67 12.07
N TRP A 9 -30.44 24.21 11.73
CA TRP A 9 -29.32 25.07 11.40
C TRP A 9 -29.19 25.18 9.89
N LEU A 10 -29.49 26.39 9.41
CA LEU A 10 -29.42 26.82 8.03
C LEU A 10 -28.00 27.35 7.79
N VAL A 11 -27.12 26.56 7.16
CA VAL A 11 -25.78 27.04 6.78
C VAL A 11 -25.85 27.60 5.36
N LEU A 12 -25.61 28.90 5.29
CA LEU A 12 -25.62 29.75 4.11
C LEU A 12 -24.35 29.50 3.29
N VAL A 13 -24.50 28.96 2.08
CA VAL A 13 -23.43 28.82 1.08
C VAL A 13 -23.15 30.20 0.49
N THR A 14 -21.90 30.68 0.60
CA THR A 14 -21.42 31.86 -0.12
C THR A 14 -20.52 31.41 -1.27
N LEU A 15 -21.05 31.57 -2.49
CA LEU A 15 -20.32 31.43 -3.74
C LEU A 15 -19.40 32.65 -3.91
N VAL A 16 -18.09 32.43 -4.03
CA VAL A 16 -17.14 33.44 -4.51
C VAL A 16 -16.73 33.08 -5.93
N THR A 17 -17.26 33.81 -6.90
CA THR A 17 -16.87 33.77 -8.30
C THR A 17 -15.68 34.71 -8.53
N ALA A 18 -14.48 34.14 -8.68
CA ALA A 18 -13.33 34.86 -9.20
C ALA A 18 -13.22 34.60 -10.70
N ALA A 19 -13.56 35.62 -11.49
CA ALA A 19 -13.30 35.71 -12.92
C ALA A 19 -12.11 36.64 -13.16
N CYS A 20 -11.22 36.23 -14.08
CA CYS A 20 -10.37 37.02 -14.99
C CYS A 20 -8.97 36.38 -15.12
N GLY A 21 -8.62 36.03 -16.36
CA GLY A 21 -7.30 35.51 -16.69
C GLY A 21 -7.19 35.08 -18.15
N SER A 22 -7.50 35.98 -19.08
CA SER A 22 -7.31 35.78 -20.53
C SER A 22 -5.82 35.80 -20.86
N GLY A 23 -5.21 34.61 -20.98
CA GLY A 23 -3.85 34.43 -21.50
C GLY A 23 -3.87 33.88 -22.91
N THR A 24 -3.79 34.76 -23.90
CA THR A 24 -3.57 34.41 -25.32
C THR A 24 -2.09 34.10 -25.51
N ALA A 25 -1.74 32.85 -25.86
CA ALA A 25 -0.43 32.53 -26.38
C ALA A 25 -0.56 31.62 -27.62
N ASN A 26 0.01 32.13 -28.70
CA ASN A 26 0.05 31.59 -30.04
C ASN A 26 0.75 30.23 -30.14
N THR A 27 0.24 29.42 -31.07
CA THR A 27 0.98 28.75 -32.16
C THR A 27 2.32 28.07 -31.82
N THR A 28 2.39 26.75 -32.02
CA THR A 28 3.18 26.13 -33.11
C THR A 28 2.82 24.65 -33.23
N VAL A 29 2.15 24.30 -34.31
CA VAL A 29 2.01 22.93 -34.81
C VAL A 29 3.35 22.54 -35.43
N THR A 30 4.05 21.56 -34.85
CA THR A 30 5.19 20.90 -35.50
C THR A 30 4.80 19.48 -35.85
N SER A 31 4.44 19.28 -37.11
CA SER A 31 4.36 17.97 -37.75
C SER A 31 5.77 17.39 -37.91
N SER A 32 6.02 16.20 -37.35
CA SER A 32 7.21 15.37 -37.63
C SER A 32 6.70 14.07 -38.25
N THR A 33 6.65 13.98 -39.58
CA THR A 33 7.61 13.27 -40.45
C THR A 33 7.82 11.79 -40.07
N SER A 34 7.06 10.94 -40.76
CA SER A 34 7.26 9.50 -40.86
C SER A 34 8.61 9.19 -41.52
N THR A 35 9.41 8.34 -40.88
CA THR A 35 10.64 7.79 -41.46
C THR A 35 10.43 6.31 -41.75
N THR A 36 10.53 5.97 -43.03
CA THR A 36 10.59 4.61 -43.58
C THR A 36 12.04 4.11 -43.55
N THR A 37 12.24 2.79 -43.76
CA THR A 37 13.51 2.04 -43.97
C THR A 37 14.12 1.52 -42.66
N THR A 38 14.46 0.24 -42.43
CA THR A 38 15.05 -0.76 -43.33
C THR A 38 14.88 -2.17 -42.73
N SER A 39 14.34 -3.11 -43.51
CA SER A 39 14.37 -4.55 -43.20
C SER A 39 15.80 -5.08 -43.28
N SER A 40 16.31 -5.63 -42.20
CA SER A 40 17.56 -6.40 -42.18
C SER A 40 17.24 -7.89 -42.17
N THR A 41 17.63 -8.58 -43.25
CA THR A 41 17.57 -10.03 -43.38
C THR A 41 18.74 -10.66 -42.63
N SER A 42 18.47 -11.28 -41.49
CA SER A 42 19.42 -12.14 -40.77
C SER A 42 19.32 -13.58 -41.30
N THR A 43 20.46 -14.11 -41.74
CA THR A 43 20.66 -15.49 -42.17
C THR A 43 20.50 -16.47 -41.01
N THR A 44 19.50 -17.34 -41.14
CA THR A 44 19.24 -18.50 -40.28
C THR A 44 20.33 -19.55 -40.42
N SER A 45 21.02 -19.87 -39.33
CA SER A 45 21.90 -21.04 -39.21
C SER A 45 21.10 -22.18 -38.60
N THR A 46 20.86 -23.23 -39.38
CA THR A 46 20.04 -24.39 -39.02
C THR A 46 20.83 -25.35 -38.12
N ILE A 47 20.60 -25.25 -36.81
CA ILE A 47 20.96 -26.29 -35.82
C ILE A 47 19.75 -27.23 -35.72
N PRO A 48 19.93 -28.56 -35.78
CA PRO A 48 18.83 -29.52 -35.65
C PRO A 48 18.13 -29.38 -34.28
N PRO A 49 16.80 -29.43 -34.22
CA PRO A 49 16.06 -29.32 -32.96
C PRO A 49 16.33 -30.56 -32.10
N SER A 50 17.11 -30.40 -31.04
CA SER A 50 17.09 -31.31 -29.90
C SER A 50 15.73 -31.15 -29.23
N THR A 51 14.86 -32.14 -29.36
CA THR A 51 13.63 -32.29 -28.58
C THR A 51 14.00 -32.57 -27.13
N SER A 52 14.31 -31.52 -26.37
CA SER A 52 14.21 -31.55 -24.91
C SER A 52 12.72 -31.55 -24.58
N THR A 53 12.20 -32.72 -24.23
CA THR A 53 10.86 -32.86 -23.68
C THR A 53 10.87 -32.32 -22.25
N THR A 54 10.87 -31.00 -22.09
CA THR A 54 10.62 -30.34 -20.80
C THR A 54 9.19 -30.67 -20.40
N PRO A 55 8.97 -31.33 -19.24
CA PRO A 55 7.62 -31.52 -18.71
C PRO A 55 6.86 -30.19 -18.67
N PRO A 56 5.55 -30.15 -18.96
CA PRO A 56 4.78 -28.93 -18.85
C PRO A 56 4.95 -28.34 -17.44
N PRO A 57 5.13 -27.02 -17.30
CA PRO A 57 5.32 -26.39 -16.00
C PRO A 57 4.09 -26.67 -15.14
N VAL A 58 4.32 -27.11 -13.91
CA VAL A 58 3.25 -27.32 -12.93
C VAL A 58 2.80 -25.94 -12.45
N THR A 59 1.50 -25.68 -12.53
CA THR A 59 0.91 -24.43 -12.07
C THR A 59 -0.03 -24.67 -10.90
N GLN A 60 -0.24 -23.61 -10.13
CA GLN A 60 -1.26 -23.52 -9.08
C GLN A 60 -2.03 -22.22 -9.28
N ASP A 61 -3.23 -22.16 -8.71
CA ASP A 61 -4.09 -20.99 -8.81
C ASP A 61 -4.06 -20.19 -7.50
N VAL A 62 -4.01 -18.86 -7.60
CA VAL A 62 -4.10 -17.92 -6.49
C VAL A 62 -5.16 -16.87 -6.81
N GLU A 63 -5.90 -16.38 -5.80
CA GLU A 63 -6.84 -15.28 -6.01
C GLU A 63 -6.20 -13.94 -5.65
N VAL A 64 -6.57 -12.89 -6.38
CA VAL A 64 -6.20 -11.52 -6.09
C VAL A 64 -7.47 -10.69 -6.03
N PHE A 65 -7.66 -9.94 -4.95
CA PHE A 65 -8.92 -9.21 -4.73
C PHE A 65 -8.79 -7.76 -5.17
N PHE A 66 -9.60 -7.37 -6.14
CA PHE A 66 -9.67 -6.00 -6.65
C PHE A 66 -11.01 -5.36 -6.33
N ALA A 67 -11.04 -4.04 -6.24
CA ALA A 67 -12.28 -3.30 -6.03
C ALA A 67 -13.24 -3.54 -7.19
N THR A 68 -14.51 -3.72 -6.88
CA THR A 68 -15.59 -3.88 -7.86
C THR A 68 -16.81 -3.04 -7.46
N GLY A 69 -17.81 -3.00 -8.33
CA GLY A 69 -19.05 -2.27 -8.07
C GLY A 69 -19.03 -0.82 -8.57
N ASP A 70 -20.04 -0.05 -8.17
CA ASP A 70 -20.27 1.33 -8.63
C ASP A 70 -19.72 2.41 -7.67
N GLY A 71 -19.01 1.98 -6.63
CA GLY A 71 -18.45 2.85 -5.59
C GLY A 71 -19.43 3.23 -4.48
N SER A 72 -20.66 2.69 -4.47
CA SER A 72 -21.60 2.87 -3.36
C SER A 72 -21.21 2.09 -2.10
N ASN A 73 -20.53 0.96 -2.28
CA ASN A 73 -19.89 0.18 -1.22
C ASN A 73 -18.37 0.14 -1.46
N CYS A 74 -17.63 0.93 -0.69
CA CYS A 74 -16.18 1.06 -0.86
C CYS A 74 -15.40 -0.22 -0.51
N ALA A 75 -15.98 -1.10 0.30
CA ALA A 75 -15.37 -2.37 0.69
C ALA A 75 -15.71 -3.53 -0.28
N GLU A 76 -16.45 -3.26 -1.35
CA GLU A 76 -16.78 -4.29 -2.33
C GLU A 76 -15.56 -4.69 -3.16
N VAL A 77 -15.16 -5.95 -3.03
CA VAL A 77 -14.05 -6.55 -3.76
C VAL A 77 -14.45 -7.90 -4.33
N THR A 78 -13.84 -8.28 -5.45
CA THR A 78 -14.02 -9.60 -6.08
C THR A 78 -12.66 -10.25 -6.29
N GLY A 79 -12.58 -11.56 -6.03
CA GLY A 79 -11.39 -12.36 -6.29
C GLY A 79 -11.25 -12.69 -7.79
N PHE A 80 -10.05 -12.48 -8.31
CA PHE A 80 -9.66 -12.85 -9.67
C PHE A 80 -8.56 -13.91 -9.63
N THR A 81 -8.82 -15.06 -10.26
CA THR A 81 -7.90 -16.18 -10.25
C THR A 81 -6.74 -15.95 -11.22
N ARG A 82 -5.51 -16.15 -10.73
CA ARG A 82 -4.26 -16.11 -11.50
C ARG A 82 -3.58 -17.47 -11.41
N SER A 83 -3.13 -17.99 -12.55
CA SER A 83 -2.32 -19.20 -12.58
C SER A 83 -0.84 -18.83 -12.47
N VAL A 84 -0.16 -19.39 -11.49
CA VAL A 84 1.24 -19.12 -11.15
C VAL A 84 2.02 -20.42 -11.08
N ALA A 85 3.36 -20.35 -11.09
CA ALA A 85 4.18 -21.53 -10.96
C ALA A 85 3.97 -22.17 -9.58
N ALA A 86 3.86 -23.50 -9.53
CA ALA A 86 3.50 -24.24 -8.32
C ALA A 86 4.62 -24.30 -7.26
N ASP A 87 5.83 -23.90 -7.61
CA ASP A 87 6.98 -23.83 -6.71
C ASP A 87 7.08 -22.48 -5.97
N LEU A 88 6.25 -21.49 -6.33
CA LEU A 88 6.20 -20.20 -5.65
C LEU A 88 5.34 -20.27 -4.39
N ASP A 89 5.69 -19.44 -3.39
CA ASP A 89 4.85 -19.22 -2.22
C ASP A 89 3.56 -18.49 -2.63
N PRO A 90 2.37 -19.11 -2.47
CA PRO A 90 1.13 -18.55 -3.01
C PRO A 90 0.71 -17.24 -2.31
N LEU A 91 0.99 -17.08 -1.01
CA LEU A 91 0.66 -15.88 -0.25
C LEU A 91 1.46 -14.67 -0.74
N THR A 92 2.79 -14.79 -0.78
CA THR A 92 3.68 -13.73 -1.26
C THR A 92 3.38 -13.42 -2.73
N THR A 93 3.15 -14.45 -3.55
CA THR A 93 2.81 -14.26 -4.97
C THR A 93 1.49 -13.52 -5.16
N ALA A 94 0.46 -13.82 -4.36
CA ALA A 94 -0.83 -13.12 -4.44
C ALA A 94 -0.68 -11.63 -4.08
N LEU A 95 0.13 -11.32 -3.07
CA LEU A 95 0.44 -9.93 -2.68
C LEU A 95 1.25 -9.19 -3.75
N ASP A 96 2.26 -9.84 -4.36
CA ASP A 96 3.02 -9.27 -5.47
C ASP A 96 2.12 -8.98 -6.68
N LEU A 97 1.22 -9.90 -7.01
CA LEU A 97 0.23 -9.71 -8.07
C LEU A 97 -0.78 -8.60 -7.75
N LEU A 98 -1.17 -8.45 -6.49
CA LEU A 98 -2.05 -7.36 -6.04
C LEU A 98 -1.39 -6.00 -6.29
N VAL A 99 -0.14 -5.83 -5.88
CA VAL A 99 0.57 -4.55 -6.05
C VAL A 99 0.99 -4.27 -7.49
N LEU A 100 1.02 -5.28 -8.36
CA LEU A 100 1.14 -5.09 -9.80
C LEU A 100 -0.17 -4.55 -10.42
N GLY A 101 -1.30 -4.72 -9.73
CA GLY A 101 -2.62 -4.28 -10.17
C GLY A 101 -3.30 -5.20 -11.18
N PRO A 102 -4.54 -4.87 -11.57
CA PRO A 102 -5.34 -5.71 -12.46
C PRO A 102 -4.80 -5.74 -13.89
N ASN A 103 -4.92 -6.87 -14.56
CA ASN A 103 -4.57 -7.00 -15.98
C ASN A 103 -5.72 -6.48 -16.90
N ALA A 104 -5.49 -6.49 -18.21
CA ALA A 104 -6.45 -5.96 -19.17
C ALA A 104 -7.80 -6.71 -19.15
N GLU A 105 -7.77 -8.03 -18.99
CA GLU A 105 -8.95 -8.88 -18.91
C GLU A 105 -9.78 -8.59 -17.66
N GLU A 106 -9.14 -8.41 -16.52
CA GLU A 106 -9.78 -8.09 -15.24
C GLU A 106 -10.36 -6.67 -15.25
N ILE A 107 -9.62 -5.69 -15.79
CA ILE A 107 -10.13 -4.32 -15.98
C ILE A 107 -11.38 -4.36 -16.87
N SER A 108 -11.36 -5.14 -17.95
CA SER A 108 -12.54 -5.30 -18.82
C SER A 108 -13.72 -5.98 -18.13
N SER A 109 -13.46 -6.71 -17.06
CA SER A 109 -14.44 -7.35 -16.19
C SER A 109 -14.88 -6.46 -15.02
N GLY A 110 -14.38 -5.22 -14.94
CA GLY A 110 -14.75 -4.23 -13.93
C GLY A 110 -13.83 -4.16 -12.72
N ALA A 111 -12.65 -4.77 -12.75
CA ALA A 111 -11.67 -4.63 -11.68
C ALA A 111 -11.11 -3.20 -11.62
N GLY A 112 -11.18 -2.61 -10.43
CA GLY A 112 -10.51 -1.36 -10.08
C GLY A 112 -9.44 -1.60 -9.01
N SER A 113 -8.36 -0.83 -9.06
CA SER A 113 -7.33 -0.85 -8.01
C SER A 113 -6.61 0.50 -7.90
N PHE A 114 -6.03 0.75 -6.74
CA PHE A 114 -5.02 1.80 -6.56
C PHE A 114 -3.65 1.38 -7.07
N PHE A 115 -3.43 0.07 -7.18
CA PHE A 115 -2.21 -0.52 -7.67
C PHE A 115 -2.21 -0.61 -9.20
N SER A 116 -1.02 -0.54 -9.76
CA SER A 116 -0.79 -0.67 -11.20
C SER A 116 0.64 -1.17 -11.43
N ALA A 117 1.05 -1.28 -12.69
CA ALA A 117 2.44 -1.60 -13.02
C ALA A 117 3.46 -0.61 -12.40
N GLU A 118 3.04 0.62 -12.05
CA GLU A 118 3.91 1.61 -11.38
C GLU A 118 4.22 1.25 -9.91
N THR A 119 3.41 0.39 -9.29
CA THR A 119 3.59 -0.09 -7.91
C THR A 119 4.20 -1.48 -7.85
N ASP A 120 4.80 -1.95 -8.95
CA ASP A 120 5.62 -3.16 -8.95
C ASP A 120 6.76 -3.05 -7.92
N GLY A 121 6.96 -4.11 -7.13
CA GLY A 121 7.93 -4.11 -6.04
C GLY A 121 7.63 -3.13 -4.89
N ALA A 122 6.38 -2.68 -4.76
CA ALA A 122 5.94 -1.82 -3.65
C ALA A 122 6.08 -2.49 -2.27
N ILE A 123 6.06 -3.82 -2.19
CA ILE A 123 6.27 -4.55 -0.95
C ILE A 123 7.77 -4.61 -0.66
N ARG A 124 8.16 -4.14 0.53
CA ARG A 124 9.52 -4.19 1.03
C ARG A 124 9.80 -5.55 1.67
N HIS A 125 8.91 -5.99 2.55
CA HIS A 125 9.00 -7.27 3.25
C HIS A 125 7.62 -7.87 3.53
N VAL A 126 7.55 -9.20 3.46
CA VAL A 126 6.46 -10.00 4.01
C VAL A 126 7.06 -10.88 5.10
N ARG A 127 6.53 -10.78 6.32
CA ARG A 127 6.98 -11.57 7.47
C ARG A 127 5.79 -12.34 8.03
N THR A 128 5.94 -13.64 8.18
CA THR A 128 4.90 -14.50 8.74
C THR A 128 5.42 -15.12 10.03
N SER A 129 4.62 -15.05 11.09
CA SER A 129 4.91 -15.67 12.38
C SER A 129 3.65 -16.34 12.90
N GLU A 130 3.66 -17.67 13.01
CA GLU A 130 2.49 -18.47 13.40
C GLU A 130 1.25 -18.16 12.54
N ASP A 131 0.30 -17.39 13.08
CA ASP A 131 -0.97 -17.00 12.47
C ASP A 131 -1.02 -15.50 12.08
N GLU A 132 0.07 -14.77 12.31
CA GLU A 132 0.22 -13.35 12.02
C GLU A 132 1.04 -13.11 10.74
N LEU A 133 0.52 -12.24 9.89
CA LEU A 133 1.22 -11.70 8.73
C LEU A 133 1.55 -10.23 8.93
N VAL A 134 2.79 -9.82 8.69
CA VAL A 134 3.18 -8.41 8.58
C VAL A 134 3.56 -8.12 7.13
N VAL A 135 2.81 -7.23 6.50
CA VAL A 135 3.07 -6.74 5.14
C VAL A 135 3.59 -5.32 5.21
N ASP A 136 4.85 -5.14 4.83
CA ASP A 136 5.53 -3.86 4.91
C ASP A 136 5.80 -3.30 3.52
N PHE A 137 5.27 -2.11 3.27
CA PHE A 137 5.37 -1.39 2.01
C PHE A 137 6.54 -0.41 2.03
N ARG A 138 7.14 -0.20 0.85
CA ARG A 138 7.95 0.98 0.56
C ARG A 138 7.08 2.24 0.65
N ASP A 139 7.66 3.43 0.60
CA ASP A 139 6.88 4.66 0.52
C ASP A 139 6.08 4.76 -0.79
N VAL A 140 4.82 4.32 -0.72
CA VAL A 140 3.88 4.28 -1.84
C VAL A 140 2.91 5.47 -1.84
N ARG A 141 3.05 6.42 -0.90
CA ARG A 141 2.06 7.49 -0.69
C ARG A 141 1.88 8.41 -1.89
N VAL A 142 2.95 8.59 -2.66
CA VAL A 142 2.93 9.37 -3.90
C VAL A 142 2.18 8.63 -5.00
N ALA A 143 2.42 7.31 -5.15
CA ALA A 143 1.77 6.48 -6.15
C ALA A 143 0.28 6.24 -5.85
N LEU A 144 -0.08 6.09 -4.57
CA LEU A 144 -1.46 5.86 -4.12
C LEU A 144 -2.08 7.12 -3.48
N SER A 145 -1.92 8.28 -4.12
CA SER A 145 -2.30 9.57 -3.49
C SER A 145 -3.76 9.67 -3.02
N ASN A 146 -4.69 8.91 -3.63
CA ASN A 146 -6.12 8.91 -3.29
C ASN A 146 -6.51 7.84 -2.25
N ALA A 147 -5.60 6.97 -1.84
CA ALA A 147 -5.90 5.92 -0.86
C ALA A 147 -6.14 6.48 0.55
N SER A 148 -5.70 7.70 0.85
CA SER A 148 -5.98 8.37 2.13
C SER A 148 -7.37 9.00 2.21
N THR A 149 -8.16 8.97 1.13
CA THR A 149 -9.56 9.43 1.17
C THR A 149 -10.45 8.45 1.95
N SER A 150 -11.65 8.89 2.37
CA SER A 150 -12.57 8.03 3.14
C SER A 150 -12.84 6.70 2.42
N CYS A 151 -13.38 6.75 1.21
CA CYS A 151 -13.65 5.54 0.41
C CYS A 151 -12.36 4.85 -0.07
N GLY A 152 -11.30 5.62 -0.34
CA GLY A 152 -10.04 5.06 -0.81
C GLY A 152 -9.36 4.18 0.23
N SER A 153 -9.36 4.60 1.49
CA SER A 153 -8.75 3.83 2.58
C SER A 153 -9.48 2.50 2.79
N GLU A 154 -10.81 2.53 2.74
CA GLU A 154 -11.65 1.35 2.86
C GLU A 154 -11.44 0.38 1.69
N SER A 155 -11.41 0.89 0.46
CA SER A 155 -11.18 0.07 -0.73
C SER A 155 -9.78 -0.53 -0.79
N LEU A 156 -8.74 0.22 -0.40
CA LEU A 156 -7.37 -0.31 -0.30
C LEU A 156 -7.30 -1.45 0.71
N LEU A 157 -7.83 -1.23 1.92
CA LEU A 157 -7.81 -2.22 3.00
C LEU A 157 -8.66 -3.45 2.65
N ALA A 158 -9.79 -3.29 1.96
CA ALA A 158 -10.61 -4.41 1.51
C ALA A 158 -9.88 -5.31 0.50
N GLN A 159 -9.14 -4.71 -0.44
CA GLN A 159 -8.34 -5.47 -1.43
C GLN A 159 -7.20 -6.25 -0.75
N LEU A 160 -6.47 -5.59 0.15
CA LEU A 160 -5.41 -6.21 0.94
C LEU A 160 -5.95 -7.36 1.80
N ASN A 161 -7.00 -7.10 2.58
CA ASN A 161 -7.60 -8.09 3.48
C ASN A 161 -8.23 -9.27 2.72
N GLY A 162 -8.93 -9.01 1.61
CA GLY A 162 -9.47 -10.09 0.76
C GLY A 162 -8.36 -11.00 0.23
N THR A 163 -7.25 -10.40 -0.21
CA THR A 163 -6.10 -11.15 -0.72
C THR A 163 -5.38 -11.94 0.37
N VAL A 164 -5.24 -11.41 1.59
CA VAL A 164 -4.54 -12.12 2.67
C VAL A 164 -5.42 -13.21 3.31
N PHE A 165 -6.69 -12.91 3.60
CA PHE A 165 -7.54 -13.84 4.35
C PHE A 165 -8.12 -14.99 3.52
N GLN A 166 -7.82 -15.07 2.22
CA GLN A 166 -8.05 -16.31 1.45
C GLN A 166 -7.23 -17.49 2.01
N PHE A 167 -6.12 -17.21 2.69
CA PHE A 167 -5.25 -18.23 3.27
C PHE A 167 -5.67 -18.53 4.72
N ASP A 168 -6.20 -19.72 4.97
CA ASP A 168 -6.71 -20.14 6.29
C ASP A 168 -5.67 -20.10 7.41
N SER A 169 -4.38 -20.21 7.08
CA SER A 169 -3.29 -20.10 8.05
C SER A 169 -3.08 -18.69 8.60
N ILE A 170 -3.64 -17.67 7.96
CA ILE A 170 -3.54 -16.28 8.42
C ILE A 170 -4.81 -15.94 9.19
N GLU A 171 -4.66 -15.66 10.48
CA GLU A 171 -5.74 -15.21 11.36
C GLU A 171 -5.68 -13.70 11.59
N ARG A 172 -4.47 -13.11 11.54
CA ARG A 172 -4.23 -11.68 11.75
C ARG A 172 -3.24 -11.10 10.73
N VAL A 173 -3.43 -9.85 10.35
CA VAL A 173 -2.50 -9.12 9.48
C VAL A 173 -2.26 -7.68 9.96
N ARG A 174 -0.99 -7.28 9.98
CA ARG A 174 -0.54 -5.90 10.21
C ARG A 174 0.06 -5.32 8.93
N TYR A 175 -0.34 -4.10 8.60
CA TYR A 175 0.21 -3.36 7.47
C TYR A 175 1.16 -2.27 7.97
N GLU A 176 2.33 -2.19 7.35
CA GLU A 176 3.38 -1.24 7.70
C GLU A 176 3.84 -0.45 6.48
N LEU A 177 4.34 0.76 6.72
CA LEU A 177 4.95 1.61 5.72
C LEU A 177 6.36 1.95 6.20
N GLU A 178 7.37 1.55 5.45
CA GLU A 178 8.79 1.69 5.83
C GLU A 178 9.05 1.14 7.25
N GLY A 179 8.45 -0.01 7.57
CA GLY A 179 8.57 -0.70 8.86
C GLY A 179 7.76 -0.10 10.00
N SER A 180 6.80 0.80 9.73
CA SER A 180 5.97 1.42 10.76
C SER A 180 4.48 1.26 10.48
N CYS A 181 3.77 0.60 11.40
CA CYS A 181 2.32 0.52 11.39
C CYS A 181 1.67 1.92 11.52
N ASP A 182 2.18 2.74 12.45
CA ASP A 182 1.69 4.11 12.62
C ASP A 182 1.83 4.93 11.34
N GLN A 183 2.94 4.83 10.60
CA GLN A 183 3.08 5.55 9.33
C GLN A 183 2.04 5.11 8.30
N PHE A 184 1.78 3.81 8.19
CA PHE A 184 0.77 3.27 7.27
C PHE A 184 -0.63 3.79 7.62
N PHE A 185 -1.05 3.64 8.88
CA PHE A 185 -2.41 4.00 9.27
C PHE A 185 -2.63 5.50 9.41
N ASN A 186 -1.63 6.28 9.83
CA ASN A 186 -1.73 7.74 9.84
C ASN A 186 -1.89 8.31 8.43
N TRP A 187 -1.22 7.72 7.43
CA TRP A 187 -1.45 8.08 6.03
C TRP A 187 -2.91 7.84 5.62
N LEU A 188 -3.52 6.76 6.11
CA LEU A 188 -4.94 6.46 5.93
C LEU A 188 -5.88 7.22 6.88
N GLN A 189 -5.35 8.16 7.68
CA GLN A 189 -6.08 8.95 8.68
C GLN A 189 -6.76 8.08 9.76
N ARG A 190 -6.06 7.01 10.20
CA ARG A 190 -6.53 6.01 11.16
C ARG A 190 -5.45 5.75 12.21
N GLU A 191 -5.86 5.13 13.32
CA GLU A 191 -4.93 4.57 14.30
C GLU A 191 -4.36 3.25 13.81
N CYS A 192 -3.14 2.90 14.26
CA CYS A 192 -2.54 1.61 13.98
C CYS A 192 -3.39 0.46 14.57
N VAL A 193 -3.77 -0.48 13.70
CA VAL A 193 -4.56 -1.66 14.03
C VAL A 193 -4.02 -2.88 13.29
N GLU A 194 -4.37 -4.05 13.81
CA GLU A 194 -4.25 -5.31 13.09
C GLU A 194 -5.64 -5.69 12.58
N TYR A 195 -5.71 -6.30 11.40
CA TYR A 195 -6.95 -6.88 10.93
C TYR A 195 -7.00 -8.34 11.31
N THR A 196 -8.16 -8.78 11.79
CA THR A 196 -8.52 -10.18 11.91
C THR A 196 -9.67 -10.48 10.94
N ARG A 197 -10.05 -11.75 10.82
CA ARG A 197 -11.26 -12.16 10.07
C ARG A 197 -12.54 -11.53 10.61
N LEU A 198 -12.53 -11.06 11.86
CA LEU A 198 -13.68 -10.44 12.51
C LEU A 198 -13.68 -8.91 12.41
N GLY A 199 -12.58 -8.31 11.95
CA GLY A 199 -12.42 -6.87 11.81
C GLY A 199 -11.13 -6.33 12.43
N PRO A 200 -10.96 -5.01 12.50
CA PRO A 200 -9.77 -4.40 13.07
C PRO A 200 -9.77 -4.51 14.60
N GLU A 201 -8.60 -4.82 15.15
CA GLU A 201 -8.29 -4.84 16.59
C GLU A 201 -7.07 -3.94 16.85
N PRO A 202 -6.96 -3.33 18.05
CA PRO A 202 -5.76 -2.55 18.39
C PRO A 202 -4.49 -3.40 18.24
N ALA A 203 -3.49 -2.89 17.53
CA ALA A 203 -2.22 -3.61 17.36
C ALA A 203 -1.46 -3.68 18.69
N ASP A 204 -0.95 -4.87 19.04
CA ASP A 204 -0.08 -5.05 20.21
C ASP A 204 1.37 -4.74 19.82
N LEU A 205 1.67 -3.44 19.71
CA LEU A 205 3.01 -2.97 19.39
C LEU A 205 3.84 -2.78 20.66
N SER A 206 5.06 -3.29 20.64
CA SER A 206 6.06 -2.93 21.64
C SER A 206 6.36 -1.43 21.61
N THR A 207 6.85 -0.89 22.72
CA THR A 207 7.27 0.53 22.77
C THR A 207 8.29 0.86 21.68
N ASN A 208 9.21 -0.07 21.38
CA ASN A 208 10.22 0.10 20.34
C ASN A 208 9.61 0.20 18.94
N GLU A 209 8.59 -0.61 18.62
CA GLU A 209 7.92 -0.56 17.32
C GLU A 209 7.13 0.74 17.13
N ARG A 210 6.48 1.22 18.19
CA ARG A 210 5.83 2.55 18.18
C ARG A 210 6.83 3.67 17.96
N ALA A 211 8.06 3.51 18.44
CA ALA A 211 9.13 4.49 18.22
C ALA A 211 9.66 4.50 16.77
N LEU A 212 9.57 3.41 15.99
CA LEU A 212 10.07 3.38 14.59
C LEU A 212 9.33 4.35 13.65
N GLY A 213 8.06 4.65 13.93
CA GLY A 213 7.27 5.63 13.16
C GLY A 213 7.71 7.08 13.35
N SER A 214 8.52 7.37 14.37
CA SER A 214 9.01 8.72 14.69
C SER A 214 10.26 9.14 13.92
N GLY A 215 10.81 8.27 13.06
CA GLY A 215 12.03 8.54 12.29
C GLY A 215 13.33 8.32 13.06
N CYS A 216 13.29 7.61 14.19
CA CYS A 216 14.47 7.27 14.98
C CYS A 216 14.80 5.78 14.81
N THR A 217 16.01 5.46 14.36
CA THR A 217 16.51 4.08 14.27
C THR A 217 17.14 3.71 15.63
N PRO A 218 16.59 2.75 16.39
CA PRO A 218 17.08 2.44 17.74
C PRO A 218 18.39 1.64 17.78
N ASP A 219 19.03 1.37 16.64
CA ASP A 219 20.20 0.48 16.55
C ASP A 219 21.56 1.15 16.81
N SER A 220 21.59 2.35 17.40
CA SER A 220 22.84 2.99 17.83
C SER A 220 22.87 3.15 19.35
N ASP A 221 23.84 2.49 19.99
CA ASP A 221 24.20 2.68 21.41
C ASP A 221 24.68 4.12 21.72
N VAL A 222 24.85 4.93 20.68
CA VAL A 222 25.31 6.31 20.73
C VAL A 222 24.25 7.21 20.10
N LEU A 223 23.58 7.99 20.92
CA LEU A 223 22.70 9.06 20.46
C LEU A 223 23.53 10.24 19.95
N GLY A 224 23.12 10.84 18.83
CA GLY A 224 23.70 12.08 18.35
C GLY A 224 23.52 13.24 19.34
N ASP A 225 24.38 14.26 19.23
CA ASP A 225 24.27 15.49 20.01
C ASP A 225 22.94 16.21 19.68
N GLY A 226 22.11 16.47 20.69
CA GLY A 226 20.86 17.21 20.50
C GLY A 226 19.89 17.09 21.66
N ARG A 227 18.64 17.51 21.44
CA ARG A 227 17.57 17.43 22.44
C ARG A 227 16.74 16.19 22.20
N TRP A 228 16.72 15.32 23.20
CA TRP A 228 15.94 14.09 23.22
C TRP A 228 14.75 14.26 24.17
N PHE A 229 13.56 13.90 23.72
CA PHE A 229 12.38 13.81 24.57
C PHE A 229 12.01 12.34 24.76
N GLY A 230 11.68 11.98 26.00
CA GLY A 230 11.34 10.62 26.39
C GLY A 230 10.75 10.60 27.80
N PHE A 231 10.13 9.49 28.18
CA PHE A 231 9.69 9.26 29.55
C PHE A 231 10.89 8.84 30.40
N VAL A 232 11.13 9.51 31.52
CA VAL A 232 12.10 9.02 32.48
C VAL A 232 11.56 7.73 33.11
N VAL A 233 12.21 6.61 32.82
CA VAL A 233 11.87 5.31 33.43
C VAL A 233 12.68 5.05 34.69
N GLU A 234 13.87 5.62 34.77
CA GLU A 234 14.75 5.48 35.92
C GLU A 234 15.60 6.75 36.09
N ALA A 235 15.81 7.20 37.33
CA ALA A 235 16.67 8.34 37.62
C ALA A 235 17.54 8.03 38.83
N GLU A 236 18.83 7.87 38.58
CA GLU A 236 19.85 7.65 39.60
C GLU A 236 20.84 8.82 39.64
N GLN A 237 21.66 8.85 40.69
CA GLN A 237 22.70 9.87 40.82
C GLN A 237 23.78 9.75 39.72
N ALA A 238 23.93 8.56 39.13
CA ALA A 238 24.89 8.25 38.07
C ALA A 238 24.31 8.46 36.65
N GLY A 239 23.00 8.67 36.51
CA GLY A 239 22.38 8.82 35.19
C GLY A 239 20.85 8.78 35.22
N VAL A 240 20.25 9.09 34.08
CA VAL A 240 18.80 9.01 33.87
C VAL A 240 18.55 8.03 32.73
N GLY A 241 17.76 7.01 33.00
CA GLY A 241 17.22 6.09 32.00
C GLY A 241 15.95 6.67 31.40
N PHE A 242 15.91 6.77 30.07
CA PHE A 242 14.75 7.25 29.33
C PHE A 242 14.17 6.11 28.49
N ASP A 243 12.86 5.99 28.52
CA ASP A 243 12.08 5.33 27.48
C ASP A 243 11.84 6.37 26.39
N LEU A 244 12.45 6.13 25.23
CA LEU A 244 12.48 7.08 24.12
C LEU A 244 11.12 7.09 23.40
N ALA A 245 10.18 7.88 23.92
CA ALA A 245 9.04 8.36 23.15
C ALA A 245 9.52 9.51 22.24
N CYS A 246 10.11 9.14 21.10
CA CYS A 246 10.99 9.99 20.31
C CYS A 246 10.36 11.25 19.68
N TRP A 247 10.90 12.40 20.07
CA TRP A 247 11.07 13.58 19.22
C TRP A 247 12.51 14.11 19.42
N PHE A 248 13.22 14.42 18.34
CA PHE A 248 14.59 14.95 18.35
C PHE A 248 14.63 16.34 17.71
N GLU A 249 15.27 17.31 18.37
CA GLU A 249 15.60 18.62 17.79
C GLU A 249 17.11 18.87 17.92
N GLY A 250 17.83 18.80 16.79
CA GLY A 250 19.29 18.94 16.74
C GLY A 250 19.87 18.61 15.36
N SER A 251 21.17 18.80 15.20
CA SER A 251 21.92 18.32 14.02
C SER A 251 22.42 16.91 14.30
N ALA A 252 21.92 15.94 13.54
CA ALA A 252 22.40 14.56 13.54
C ALA A 252 23.83 14.45 13.01
#